data_AF-A0A022RH74-F1
#
_entry.id   AF-A0A022RH74-F1
#
_cell.length_a   1.000
_cell.length_b   1.000
_cell.length_c   1.000
_cell.angle_alpha   90.00
_cell.angle_beta   90.00
_cell.angle_gamma   90.00
#
_symmetry.space_group_name_H-M   'P 1'
#
loop_
_entity.id
_entity.type
_entity.pdbx_description
1 polymer ?
#
loop_
_entity_poly.entity_id
_entity_poly.type
_entity_poly.pdbx_seq_one_letter_code
_entity_poly.pdbx_strand_id
1 'polypeptide(L)'
;MASLFLLAAIFIFTFHSASSANTSYQTYIVHVDLPPAEEDGVSGQLSSSNLETWYRSFLPSSDAATSDSDNHHTPSSRIVHMYRTVITGFAAKLSADEVKEMEKKEGFIYARPQQKYHLHTTHSPNFLGLHQGVGAWPESNYGKGVIIGVIDSGITPGHPSFNDKGMPPPPTKWKGKCELNGTLTCNNKLIGARNFASQLPGPPIDTFGHGTHTASTAAGNFISNANVSGQANGTASGIAPLAHLAIYKVGSLESMFDSDVLAGMDAAIEDGVDVISISLGGDAITHTTPFYKDIIAIGAFSAIERGIFVSCSAGNSGPGNSSLYNTAPWILTVGASTTDRKIKATVLLGNGEAYEGESLYQLKEDGLPEQFLPLVYGSWSGSESLDVKGKVVLCEMGEDDNGETVKDAGGAAMIGMNDETHGYYTEPLPHVLPATLVSYEAGLKIKAYIEGANSSTSTAAISFRGTTIGDKTAPMVTPFSSRGPNLVSPGILKPDIIGPGSSILAGWSVSVSTFDNKTTNLKMDSGTSMSCPHLSGVAALIKSVHPDWSPAMVKSAIMTSSTQTNLGKIPILDQRYRTADVFAVGAGH
;
A
#
# COMPACT_ATOMS: atom_id res chain seq x y z
N MET A 1 82.82 -12.77 20.54
CA MET A 1 83.52 -11.46 20.58
C MET A 1 82.61 -10.42 19.96
N ALA A 2 82.42 -9.30 20.67
CA ALA A 2 82.11 -7.93 20.22
C ALA A 2 80.98 -7.64 19.19
N SER A 3 79.88 -7.08 19.71
CA SER A 3 79.42 -5.69 19.52
C SER A 3 79.27 -5.03 18.12
N LEU A 4 77.99 -4.72 17.80
CA LEU A 4 77.36 -3.37 17.74
C LEU A 4 77.56 -2.40 16.53
N PHE A 5 76.41 -1.78 16.18
CA PHE A 5 76.12 -0.43 15.61
C PHE A 5 76.01 -0.16 14.08
N LEU A 6 74.76 -0.10 13.61
CA LEU A 6 73.96 1.06 13.12
C LEU A 6 74.63 2.18 12.28
N LEU A 7 74.02 2.55 11.14
CA LEU A 7 73.52 3.93 10.87
C LEU A 7 72.77 4.05 9.53
N ALA A 8 71.76 4.92 9.54
CA ALA A 8 70.78 5.21 8.48
C ALA A 8 71.19 6.39 7.57
N ALA A 9 70.56 6.54 6.39
CA ALA A 9 69.90 7.78 5.94
C ALA A 9 69.35 7.75 4.48
N ILE A 10 68.04 7.99 4.37
CA ILE A 10 67.31 9.03 3.59
C ILE A 10 67.24 8.98 2.03
N PHE A 11 65.98 9.16 1.59
CA PHE A 11 65.30 9.17 0.29
C PHE A 11 65.71 10.27 -0.72
N ILE A 12 65.33 10.09 -2.01
CA ILE A 12 64.39 10.97 -2.77
C ILE A 12 63.86 10.22 -4.02
N PHE A 13 62.55 10.33 -4.23
CA PHE A 13 61.72 9.75 -5.30
C PHE A 13 61.65 10.66 -6.54
N THR A 14 61.46 10.06 -7.73
CA THR A 14 60.68 10.66 -8.83
C THR A 14 59.77 9.60 -9.45
N PHE A 15 58.47 9.94 -9.55
CA PHE A 15 57.37 9.11 -10.03
C PHE A 15 57.24 9.14 -11.56
N HIS A 16 56.86 8.01 -12.16
CA HIS A 16 56.08 7.92 -13.40
C HIS A 16 54.95 6.91 -13.19
N SER A 17 53.70 7.37 -13.27
CA SER A 17 52.50 6.56 -13.04
C SER A 17 52.08 5.79 -14.29
N ALA A 18 52.14 4.46 -14.22
CA ALA A 18 51.45 3.55 -15.12
C ALA A 18 50.10 3.16 -14.51
N SER A 19 49.01 3.18 -15.28
CA SER A 19 47.67 2.79 -14.82
C SER A 19 47.58 1.28 -14.62
N SER A 20 47.35 0.84 -13.39
CA SER A 20 46.93 -0.54 -13.11
C SER A 20 45.43 -0.71 -13.41
N ALA A 21 45.09 -1.73 -14.20
CA ALA A 21 43.71 -2.17 -14.37
C ALA A 21 43.23 -2.78 -13.05
N ASN A 22 42.27 -2.14 -12.40
CA ASN A 22 41.71 -2.56 -11.13
C ASN A 22 40.66 -3.66 -11.42
N THR A 23 40.95 -4.92 -11.12
CA THR A 23 40.03 -6.05 -11.35
C THR A 23 38.84 -5.94 -10.40
N SER A 24 37.73 -5.43 -10.90
CA SER A 24 36.48 -5.31 -10.15
C SER A 24 35.78 -6.67 -10.04
N TYR A 25 35.60 -7.15 -8.81
CA TYR A 25 34.79 -8.33 -8.53
C TYR A 25 33.33 -7.90 -8.30
N GLN A 26 32.40 -8.62 -8.93
CA GLN A 26 30.96 -8.51 -8.64
C GLN A 26 30.37 -9.90 -8.39
N THR A 27 29.27 -9.97 -7.64
CA THR A 27 28.59 -11.25 -7.45
C THR A 27 27.83 -11.62 -8.72
N TYR A 28 28.10 -12.80 -9.26
CA TYR A 28 27.33 -13.41 -10.34
C TYR A 28 26.48 -14.55 -9.79
N ILE A 29 25.32 -14.77 -10.42
CA ILE A 29 24.52 -15.98 -10.30
C ILE A 29 24.88 -16.85 -11.50
N VAL A 30 25.38 -18.06 -11.25
CA VAL A 30 25.88 -19.00 -12.24
C VAL A 30 24.98 -20.22 -12.27
N HIS A 31 24.50 -20.58 -13.46
CA HIS A 31 23.71 -21.78 -13.72
C HIS A 31 24.58 -22.81 -14.42
N VAL A 32 24.53 -24.04 -13.93
CA VAL A 32 25.28 -25.17 -14.47
C VAL A 32 24.37 -26.39 -14.58
N ASP A 33 24.72 -27.31 -15.48
CA ASP A 33 24.07 -28.61 -15.56
C ASP A 33 24.33 -29.44 -14.31
N LEU A 34 23.50 -30.47 -14.12
CA LEU A 34 23.77 -31.49 -13.11
C LEU A 34 25.09 -32.19 -13.46
N PRO A 35 25.90 -32.57 -12.44
CA PRO A 35 27.10 -33.35 -12.68
C PRO A 35 26.74 -34.65 -13.44
N PRO A 36 27.60 -35.14 -14.34
CA PRO A 36 27.39 -36.41 -15.03
C PRO A 36 27.10 -37.52 -14.03
N ALA A 37 26.10 -38.37 -14.31
CA ALA A 37 25.77 -39.50 -13.47
C ALA A 37 26.95 -40.48 -13.42
N GLU A 38 27.47 -40.79 -12.23
CA GLU A 38 28.40 -41.90 -12.07
C GLU A 38 27.65 -43.21 -12.41
N GLU A 39 28.31 -44.11 -13.17
CA GLU A 39 27.73 -45.31 -13.79
C GLU A 39 27.14 -46.34 -12.80
N ASP A 40 27.22 -46.10 -11.49
CA ASP A 40 26.72 -46.98 -10.44
C ASP A 40 25.27 -46.64 -10.01
N GLY A 41 24.33 -46.83 -10.93
CA GLY A 41 23.10 -47.60 -10.69
C GLY A 41 22.15 -47.31 -9.51
N VAL A 42 22.20 -46.16 -8.82
CA VAL A 42 21.20 -45.81 -7.78
C VAL A 42 20.63 -44.41 -8.01
N SER A 43 19.32 -44.37 -8.27
CA SER A 43 18.55 -43.18 -8.61
C SER A 43 18.44 -42.16 -7.47
N GLY A 44 18.65 -40.89 -7.80
CA GLY A 44 17.86 -39.78 -7.25
C GLY A 44 18.26 -39.25 -5.88
N GLN A 45 19.43 -38.61 -5.79
CA GLN A 45 19.71 -37.35 -5.05
C GLN A 45 21.23 -37.23 -4.89
N LEU A 46 21.86 -36.32 -5.65
CA LEU A 46 23.26 -35.97 -5.42
C LEU A 46 23.45 -35.55 -3.96
N SER A 47 24.44 -36.12 -3.28
CA SER A 47 24.84 -35.71 -1.94
C SER A 47 25.28 -34.24 -1.97
N SER A 48 25.07 -33.52 -0.87
CA SER A 48 25.45 -32.10 -0.78
C SER A 48 26.94 -31.88 -1.01
N SER A 49 27.78 -32.84 -0.61
CA SER A 49 29.23 -32.81 -0.83
C SER A 49 29.60 -32.91 -2.30
N ASN A 50 28.97 -33.80 -3.08
CA ASN A 50 29.29 -33.98 -4.50
C ASN A 50 28.85 -32.77 -5.32
N LEU A 51 27.72 -32.16 -4.95
CA LEU A 51 27.22 -30.95 -5.60
C LEU A 51 28.11 -29.73 -5.31
N GLU A 52 28.62 -29.63 -4.08
CA GLU A 52 29.58 -28.60 -3.70
C GLU A 52 30.90 -28.73 -4.49
N THR A 53 31.45 -29.94 -4.60
CA THR A 53 32.65 -30.20 -5.40
C THR A 53 32.42 -29.85 -6.87
N TRP A 54 31.26 -30.23 -7.42
CA TRP A 54 30.86 -29.88 -8.78
C TRP A 54 30.84 -28.37 -8.99
N TYR A 55 30.17 -27.61 -8.11
CA TYR A 55 30.11 -26.15 -8.22
C TYR A 55 31.46 -25.47 -8.06
N ARG A 56 32.31 -25.96 -7.16
CA ARG A 56 33.68 -25.43 -6.98
C ARG A 56 34.56 -25.67 -8.21
N SER A 57 34.32 -26.71 -9.00
CA SER A 57 35.08 -26.97 -10.23
C SER A 57 34.96 -25.85 -11.27
N PHE A 58 33.88 -25.05 -11.22
CA PHE A 58 33.68 -23.92 -12.12
C PHE A 58 34.51 -22.70 -11.72
N LEU A 59 34.99 -22.61 -10.47
CA LEU A 59 35.83 -21.51 -9.99
C LEU A 59 37.31 -21.65 -10.40
N PRO A 60 38.09 -20.55 -10.36
CA PRO A 60 39.55 -20.60 -10.57
C PRO A 60 40.28 -21.41 -9.50
N SER A 61 41.36 -22.08 -9.88
CA SER A 61 42.08 -23.07 -9.06
C SER A 61 42.76 -22.51 -7.79
N SER A 62 42.79 -21.19 -7.59
CA SER A 62 43.27 -20.59 -6.32
C SER A 62 42.39 -20.92 -5.12
N ASP A 63 41.17 -21.41 -5.34
CA ASP A 63 40.19 -21.68 -4.29
C ASP A 63 40.04 -23.19 -3.96
N ALA A 64 40.81 -24.07 -4.61
CA ALA A 64 40.64 -25.53 -4.53
C ALA A 64 41.80 -26.30 -3.85
N ALA A 65 42.87 -25.65 -3.40
CA ALA A 65 43.96 -26.33 -2.68
C ALA A 65 44.76 -25.41 -1.75
N THR A 66 44.37 -25.33 -0.49
CA THR A 66 45.31 -25.18 0.64
C THR A 66 44.78 -25.95 1.85
N SER A 67 45.27 -27.19 2.00
CA SER A 67 45.26 -27.92 3.26
C SER A 67 46.56 -27.60 4.00
N ASP A 68 46.53 -26.79 5.06
CA ASP A 68 47.20 -27.14 6.32
C ASP A 68 46.84 -26.21 7.50
N SER A 69 47.01 -26.76 8.69
CA SER A 69 46.63 -26.36 10.05
C SER A 69 47.03 -24.95 10.53
N ASP A 70 46.06 -24.19 11.04
CA ASP A 70 45.98 -23.64 12.42
C ASP A 70 45.08 -22.38 12.50
N ASN A 71 44.24 -22.34 13.54
CA ASN A 71 43.46 -21.21 14.05
C ASN A 71 42.39 -20.53 13.18
N HIS A 72 41.15 -21.03 13.33
CA HIS A 72 39.90 -20.28 13.58
C HIS A 72 39.53 -19.02 12.77
N HIS A 73 39.90 -18.92 11.49
CA HIS A 73 39.11 -18.19 10.48
C HIS A 73 38.95 -19.09 9.24
N THR A 74 37.72 -19.48 8.94
CA THR A 74 37.37 -20.30 7.77
C THR A 74 37.84 -19.63 6.47
N PRO A 75 38.40 -20.38 5.50
CA PRO A 75 38.89 -19.82 4.23
C PRO A 75 37.76 -19.12 3.48
N SER A 76 38.01 -17.91 2.96
CA SER A 76 36.99 -17.10 2.28
C SER A 76 36.58 -17.71 0.93
N SER A 77 35.73 -18.73 0.98
CA SER A 77 35.01 -19.26 -0.17
C SER A 77 34.38 -18.10 -0.94
N ARG A 78 34.82 -17.87 -2.19
CA ARG A 78 34.22 -16.85 -3.08
C ARG A 78 32.77 -17.15 -3.43
N ILE A 79 32.31 -18.38 -3.16
CA ILE A 79 30.91 -18.79 -3.22
C ILE A 79 30.15 -18.11 -2.09
N VAL A 80 29.20 -17.27 -2.48
CA VAL A 80 28.24 -16.60 -1.61
C VAL A 80 27.11 -17.56 -1.23
N HIS A 81 26.56 -18.30 -2.20
CA HIS A 81 25.49 -19.28 -1.99
C HIS A 81 25.61 -20.46 -2.96
N MET A 82 25.19 -21.66 -2.53
CA MET A 82 24.99 -22.82 -3.40
C MET A 82 23.51 -23.17 -3.44
N TYR A 83 23.00 -23.41 -4.63
CA TYR A 83 21.59 -23.71 -4.85
C TYR A 83 21.45 -25.19 -5.24
N ARG A 84 20.50 -25.88 -4.59
CA ARG A 84 20.19 -27.29 -4.89
C ARG A 84 18.77 -27.48 -5.38
N THR A 85 17.85 -26.65 -4.90
CA THR A 85 16.40 -26.87 -5.08
C THR A 85 15.78 -25.94 -6.12
N VAL A 86 16.16 -24.67 -6.09
CA VAL A 86 15.53 -23.62 -6.91
C VAL A 86 16.15 -23.51 -8.29
N ILE A 87 17.46 -23.75 -8.38
CA ILE A 87 18.27 -23.86 -9.60
C ILE A 87 19.44 -24.79 -9.31
N THR A 88 20.01 -25.43 -10.35
CA THR A 88 21.32 -26.08 -10.28
C THR A 88 22.38 -25.01 -10.58
N GLY A 89 23.09 -24.56 -9.55
CA GLY A 89 23.99 -23.42 -9.67
C GLY A 89 24.44 -22.83 -8.34
N PHE A 90 25.21 -21.75 -8.42
CA PHE A 90 25.77 -21.06 -7.26
C PHE A 90 25.89 -19.55 -7.53
N ALA A 91 25.99 -18.77 -6.46
CA ALA A 91 26.36 -17.36 -6.52
C ALA A 91 27.80 -17.19 -6.02
N ALA A 92 28.63 -16.46 -6.76
CA ALA A 92 30.02 -16.22 -6.37
C ALA A 92 30.51 -14.83 -6.78
N LYS A 93 31.49 -14.30 -6.05
CA LYS A 93 32.20 -13.06 -6.43
C LYS A 93 33.23 -13.37 -7.52
N LEU A 94 33.00 -12.84 -8.71
CA LEU A 94 33.81 -13.09 -9.92
C LEU A 94 34.11 -11.77 -10.63
N SER A 95 35.23 -11.72 -11.31
CA SER A 95 35.53 -10.74 -12.35
C SER A 95 34.86 -11.15 -13.68
N ALA A 96 34.70 -10.20 -14.59
CA ALA A 96 34.12 -10.49 -15.91
C ALA A 96 34.99 -11.49 -16.72
N ASP A 97 36.31 -11.44 -16.57
CA ASP A 97 37.22 -12.36 -17.26
C ASP A 97 37.12 -13.78 -16.69
N GLU A 98 36.96 -13.93 -15.37
CA GLU A 98 36.69 -15.24 -14.75
C GLU A 98 35.37 -15.85 -15.23
N VAL A 99 34.35 -15.02 -15.49
CA VAL A 99 33.09 -15.50 -16.08
C VAL A 99 33.27 -15.95 -17.53
N LYS A 100 34.02 -15.20 -18.35
CA LYS A 100 34.34 -15.62 -19.74
C LYS A 100 35.16 -16.91 -19.82
N GLU A 101 36.05 -17.14 -18.85
CA GLU A 101 36.77 -18.41 -18.77
C GLU A 101 35.84 -19.54 -18.29
N MET A 102 34.91 -19.24 -17.38
CA MET A 102 33.91 -20.20 -16.91
C MET A 102 32.94 -20.62 -18.02
N GLU A 103 32.58 -19.71 -18.95
CA GLU A 103 31.74 -19.98 -20.12
C GLU A 103 32.28 -21.10 -21.02
N LYS A 104 33.58 -21.38 -20.95
CA LYS A 104 34.24 -22.43 -21.76
C LYS A 104 34.19 -23.81 -21.10
N LYS A 105 33.72 -23.92 -19.84
CA LYS A 105 33.69 -25.18 -19.11
C LYS A 105 32.46 -26.00 -19.49
N GLU A 106 32.65 -27.30 -19.65
CA GLU A 106 31.55 -28.25 -19.91
C GLU A 106 30.56 -28.24 -18.72
N GLY A 107 29.27 -28.18 -19.03
CA GLY A 107 28.19 -28.03 -18.05
C GLY A 107 27.89 -26.59 -17.61
N PHE A 108 28.60 -25.58 -18.12
CA PHE A 108 28.17 -24.18 -17.94
C PHE A 108 26.95 -23.88 -18.81
N ILE A 109 25.91 -23.29 -18.22
CA ILE A 109 24.71 -22.87 -18.96
C ILE A 109 24.76 -21.37 -19.21
N TYR A 110 24.78 -20.57 -18.14
CA TYR A 110 24.92 -19.12 -18.23
C TYR A 110 25.31 -18.50 -16.88
N ALA A 111 25.87 -17.29 -16.91
CA ALA A 111 26.10 -16.48 -15.72
C ALA A 111 25.59 -15.06 -15.94
N ARG A 112 25.04 -14.45 -14.89
CA ARG A 112 24.65 -13.03 -14.90
C ARG A 112 25.06 -12.32 -13.62
N PRO A 113 25.38 -11.02 -13.66
CA PRO A 113 25.58 -10.24 -12.45
C PRO A 113 24.31 -10.26 -11.59
N GLN A 114 24.46 -10.29 -10.26
CA GLN A 114 23.33 -10.14 -9.35
C GLN A 114 22.67 -8.77 -9.59
N GLN A 115 21.35 -8.74 -9.58
CA GLN A 115 20.61 -7.49 -9.65
C GLN A 115 20.27 -7.00 -8.24
N LYS A 116 20.38 -5.69 -8.03
CA LYS A 116 19.89 -5.02 -6.83
C LYS A 116 18.40 -4.75 -7.01
N TYR A 117 17.55 -5.26 -6.11
CA TYR A 117 16.13 -4.92 -6.08
C TYR A 117 15.89 -3.58 -5.36
N HIS A 118 14.85 -2.85 -5.75
CA HIS A 118 14.45 -1.55 -5.19
C HIS A 118 13.20 -1.65 -4.31
N LEU A 119 13.01 -0.67 -3.42
CA LEU A 119 11.92 -0.57 -2.46
C LEU A 119 10.54 -0.50 -3.16
N HIS A 120 9.58 -1.31 -2.69
CA HIS A 120 8.19 -1.29 -3.13
C HIS A 120 7.51 0.04 -2.81
N THR A 121 6.50 0.40 -3.58
CA THR A 121 5.66 1.55 -3.25
C THR A 121 4.81 1.23 -2.00
N THR A 122 3.97 2.11 -1.45
CA THR A 122 3.05 1.74 -0.33
C THR A 122 1.88 0.85 -0.79
N HIS A 123 2.23 -0.09 -1.66
CA HIS A 123 1.58 -1.27 -2.19
C HIS A 123 0.50 -1.06 -3.25
N SER A 124 -0.43 -0.14 -3.06
CA SER A 124 -1.58 -0.04 -3.97
C SER A 124 -1.22 0.27 -5.44
N PRO A 125 -0.21 1.09 -5.78
CA PRO A 125 0.21 1.22 -7.19
C PRO A 125 0.77 -0.11 -7.75
N ASN A 126 1.62 -0.80 -6.97
CA ASN A 126 2.18 -2.10 -7.37
C ASN A 126 1.08 -3.16 -7.54
N PHE A 127 0.07 -3.16 -6.66
CA PHE A 127 -1.08 -4.06 -6.74
C PHE A 127 -1.89 -3.85 -8.03
N LEU A 128 -1.99 -2.60 -8.48
CA LEU A 128 -2.56 -2.23 -9.79
C LEU A 128 -1.62 -2.48 -10.98
N GLY A 129 -0.48 -3.15 -10.77
CA GLY A 129 0.50 -3.45 -11.82
C GLY A 129 1.38 -2.27 -12.24
N LEU A 130 1.39 -1.18 -11.47
CA LEU A 130 2.22 0.00 -11.72
C LEU A 130 3.57 -0.15 -11.01
N HIS A 131 4.61 -0.45 -11.78
CA HIS A 131 5.95 -0.70 -11.28
C HIS A 131 6.92 0.37 -11.77
N GLN A 132 7.85 0.80 -10.91
CA GLN A 132 8.86 1.78 -11.30
C GLN A 132 9.75 1.21 -12.42
N GLY A 133 9.87 1.97 -13.52
CA GLY A 133 10.77 1.65 -14.64
C GLY A 133 10.23 0.66 -15.67
N VAL A 134 9.04 0.07 -15.50
CA VAL A 134 8.43 -0.85 -16.48
C VAL A 134 6.90 -0.68 -16.57
N GLY A 135 6.31 -1.09 -17.70
CA GLY A 135 4.86 -1.11 -17.90
C GLY A 135 4.23 0.27 -18.09
N ALA A 136 3.00 0.43 -17.61
CA ALA A 136 2.18 1.62 -17.87
C ALA A 136 2.80 2.92 -17.36
N TRP A 137 3.59 2.90 -16.27
CA TRP A 137 4.16 4.13 -15.69
C TRP A 137 5.18 4.83 -16.61
N PRO A 138 6.24 4.16 -17.11
CA PRO A 138 7.11 4.76 -18.13
C PRO A 138 6.36 5.16 -19.40
N GLU A 139 5.43 4.34 -19.88
CA GLU A 139 4.67 4.60 -21.12
C GLU A 139 3.79 5.85 -21.02
N SER A 140 3.18 6.07 -19.86
CA SER A 140 2.39 7.25 -19.55
C SER A 140 3.20 8.39 -18.94
N ASN A 141 4.53 8.28 -18.94
CA ASN A 141 5.44 9.24 -18.32
C ASN A 141 5.01 9.62 -16.88
N TYR A 142 4.47 8.66 -16.12
CA TYR A 142 3.97 8.81 -14.76
C TYR A 142 2.90 9.91 -14.60
N GLY A 143 2.17 10.26 -15.66
CA GLY A 143 1.13 11.30 -15.67
C GLY A 143 1.66 12.72 -15.91
N LYS A 144 2.91 12.85 -16.38
CA LYS A 144 3.58 14.14 -16.55
C LYS A 144 2.76 15.13 -17.39
N GLY A 145 2.56 16.34 -16.86
CA GLY A 145 1.87 17.44 -17.53
C GLY A 145 0.33 17.38 -17.47
N VAL A 146 -0.23 16.33 -16.88
CA VAL A 146 -1.68 16.24 -16.60
C VAL A 146 -1.98 16.94 -15.27
N ILE A 147 -3.11 17.63 -15.18
CA ILE A 147 -3.53 18.36 -13.98
C ILE A 147 -4.75 17.66 -13.36
N ILE A 148 -4.60 17.21 -12.11
CA ILE A 148 -5.69 16.62 -11.33
C ILE A 148 -6.21 17.69 -10.35
N GLY A 149 -7.46 18.09 -10.53
CA GLY A 149 -8.23 18.89 -9.59
C GLY A 149 -8.81 18.01 -8.49
N VAL A 150 -8.52 18.32 -7.22
CA VAL A 150 -9.06 17.61 -6.05
C VAL A 150 -10.00 18.53 -5.31
N ILE A 151 -11.27 18.14 -5.21
CA ILE A 151 -12.34 18.89 -4.54
C ILE A 151 -12.62 18.20 -3.21
N ASP A 152 -12.13 18.78 -2.11
CA ASP A 152 -12.02 18.09 -0.82
C ASP A 152 -11.85 19.09 0.36
N SER A 153 -11.30 18.64 1.50
CA SER A 153 -11.09 19.43 2.72
C SER A 153 -9.89 20.39 2.69
N GLY A 154 -9.19 20.47 1.55
CA GLY A 154 -7.99 21.28 1.34
C GLY A 154 -6.72 20.46 1.19
N ILE A 155 -5.57 21.05 1.52
CA ILE A 155 -4.27 20.39 1.44
C ILE A 155 -3.35 20.79 2.60
N THR A 156 -2.42 19.93 2.99
CA THR A 156 -1.28 20.29 3.86
C THR A 156 -0.07 20.67 3.00
N PRO A 157 0.19 21.97 2.79
CA PRO A 157 1.30 22.40 1.93
C PRO A 157 2.64 22.04 2.58
N GLY A 158 3.64 21.72 1.77
CA GLY A 158 4.96 21.30 2.25
C GLY A 158 5.03 19.86 2.75
N HIS A 159 3.92 19.10 2.75
CA HIS A 159 3.95 17.67 2.99
C HIS A 159 4.88 16.98 1.97
N PRO A 160 5.72 15.99 2.36
CA PRO A 160 6.66 15.34 1.46
C PRO A 160 6.03 14.78 0.17
N SER A 161 4.77 14.34 0.21
CA SER A 161 4.04 13.87 -0.99
C SER A 161 3.87 14.94 -2.06
N PHE A 162 3.98 16.23 -1.70
CA PHE A 162 3.77 17.35 -2.61
C PHE A 162 5.06 18.10 -2.91
N ASN A 163 6.21 17.46 -2.67
CA ASN A 163 7.49 17.96 -3.16
C ASN A 163 7.50 17.93 -4.71
N ASP A 164 8.18 18.90 -5.31
CA ASP A 164 8.21 19.09 -6.75
C ASP A 164 9.47 18.55 -7.42
N LYS A 165 10.22 17.70 -6.73
CA LYS A 165 11.39 17.03 -7.31
C LYS A 165 10.96 16.19 -8.51
N GLY A 166 11.55 16.47 -9.66
CA GLY A 166 11.26 15.77 -10.91
C GLY A 166 10.01 16.24 -11.65
N MET A 167 9.26 17.20 -11.09
CA MET A 167 8.09 17.78 -11.74
C MET A 167 8.49 18.73 -12.88
N PRO A 168 7.77 18.71 -14.02
CA PRO A 168 7.88 19.78 -15.01
C PRO A 168 7.29 21.09 -14.46
N PRO A 169 7.54 22.25 -15.09
CA PRO A 169 6.76 23.44 -14.81
C PRO A 169 5.26 23.22 -15.14
N PRO A 170 4.34 23.98 -14.52
CA PRO A 170 2.92 23.91 -14.83
C PRO A 170 2.65 24.07 -16.34
N PRO A 171 1.69 23.34 -16.93
CA PRO A 171 1.34 23.46 -18.33
C PRO A 171 0.86 24.87 -18.69
N THR A 172 1.14 25.35 -19.90
CA THR A 172 0.73 26.70 -20.33
C THR A 172 -0.77 26.94 -20.37
N LYS A 173 -1.57 25.86 -20.44
CA LYS A 173 -3.04 25.93 -20.36
C LYS A 173 -3.55 26.24 -18.95
N TRP A 174 -2.72 26.06 -17.93
CA TRP A 174 -3.09 26.25 -16.53
C TRP A 174 -3.38 27.72 -16.24
N LYS A 175 -4.56 28.01 -15.70
CA LYS A 175 -5.02 29.38 -15.37
C LYS A 175 -5.30 29.59 -13.89
N GLY A 176 -5.18 28.54 -13.08
CA GLY A 176 -5.50 28.60 -11.67
C GLY A 176 -4.52 29.41 -10.85
N LYS A 177 -4.90 29.59 -9.58
CA LYS A 177 -4.24 30.49 -8.64
C LYS A 177 -3.80 29.75 -7.39
N CYS A 178 -2.85 30.35 -6.69
CA CYS A 178 -2.41 29.90 -5.39
C CYS A 178 -2.85 30.89 -4.32
N GLU A 179 -3.80 30.48 -3.47
CA GLU A 179 -4.33 31.23 -2.33
C GLU A 179 -3.65 30.81 -1.02
N LEU A 180 -2.50 30.14 -1.11
CA LEU A 180 -1.58 29.96 0.03
C LEU A 180 -0.85 31.27 0.33
N ASN A 181 -0.58 31.53 1.60
CA ASN A 181 0.04 32.77 2.06
C ASN A 181 1.22 32.52 3.01
N GLY A 182 2.02 33.55 3.24
CA GLY A 182 3.18 33.49 4.13
C GLY A 182 4.33 32.66 3.56
N THR A 183 4.84 31.71 4.35
CA THR A 183 5.94 30.81 3.94
C THR A 183 5.47 29.61 3.11
N LEU A 184 4.16 29.38 3.03
CA LEU A 184 3.56 28.29 2.26
C LEU A 184 3.20 28.82 0.86
N THR A 185 3.76 28.20 -0.17
CA THR A 185 3.53 28.58 -1.57
C THR A 185 3.29 27.34 -2.42
N CYS A 186 2.57 27.53 -3.52
CA CYS A 186 2.47 26.52 -4.57
C CYS A 186 3.84 26.32 -5.24
N ASN A 187 4.04 25.12 -5.78
CA ASN A 187 5.27 24.71 -6.44
C ASN A 187 4.94 23.97 -7.74
N ASN A 188 5.91 23.31 -8.37
CA ASN A 188 5.63 22.58 -9.62
C ASN A 188 4.80 21.31 -9.43
N LYS A 189 4.59 20.86 -8.19
CA LYS A 189 3.71 19.72 -7.84
C LYS A 189 2.29 20.16 -7.52
N LEU A 190 2.16 20.98 -6.48
CA LEU A 190 0.94 21.65 -6.07
C LEU A 190 0.89 23.01 -6.78
N ILE A 191 0.26 23.06 -7.96
CA ILE A 191 0.30 24.22 -8.86
C ILE A 191 -0.83 25.22 -8.60
N GLY A 192 -1.86 24.80 -7.87
CA GLY A 192 -3.00 25.60 -7.48
C GLY A 192 -3.58 25.14 -6.15
N ALA A 193 -4.06 26.09 -5.36
CA ALA A 193 -4.76 25.81 -4.12
C ALA A 193 -5.70 26.98 -3.84
N ARG A 194 -7.00 26.71 -3.75
CA ARG A 194 -8.05 27.72 -3.60
C ARG A 194 -9.07 27.29 -2.55
N ASN A 195 -9.66 28.25 -1.84
CA ASN A 195 -10.64 27.99 -0.79
C ASN A 195 -12.01 28.57 -1.13
N PHE A 196 -13.01 27.69 -1.22
CA PHE A 196 -14.42 28.00 -1.47
C PHE A 196 -15.31 27.68 -0.27
N ALA A 197 -14.74 27.12 0.81
CA ALA A 197 -15.49 26.81 2.03
C ALA A 197 -15.95 28.11 2.68
N SER A 198 -17.21 28.48 2.43
CA SER A 198 -17.79 29.77 2.80
C SER A 198 -17.78 30.02 4.32
N GLN A 199 -17.95 28.95 5.10
CA GLN A 199 -17.92 28.98 6.57
C GLN A 199 -16.52 28.85 7.16
N LEU A 200 -15.49 28.57 6.34
CA LEU A 200 -14.11 28.38 6.79
C LEU A 200 -13.15 29.27 5.98
N PRO A 201 -13.27 30.61 6.09
CA PRO A 201 -12.44 31.54 5.34
C PRO A 201 -10.97 31.43 5.78
N GLY A 202 -10.06 31.65 4.83
CA GLY A 202 -8.62 31.57 5.07
C GLY A 202 -7.92 30.75 4.00
N PRO A 203 -6.61 30.45 4.19
CA PRO A 203 -5.87 29.63 3.23
C PRO A 203 -6.47 28.23 3.12
N PRO A 204 -6.32 27.53 1.97
CA PRO A 204 -6.89 26.20 1.69
C PRO A 204 -6.16 25.06 2.45
N ILE A 205 -5.88 25.27 3.73
CA ILE A 205 -5.20 24.31 4.60
C ILE A 205 -6.17 23.22 5.03
N ASP A 206 -5.73 21.98 4.85
CA ASP A 206 -6.41 20.81 5.36
C ASP A 206 -6.10 20.66 6.85
N THR A 207 -7.13 20.83 7.69
CA THR A 207 -7.05 20.63 9.14
C THR A 207 -7.57 19.26 9.56
N PHE A 208 -8.12 18.49 8.61
CA PHE A 208 -8.74 17.20 8.89
C PHE A 208 -7.86 16.03 8.43
N GLY A 209 -7.34 16.10 7.20
CA GLY A 209 -6.42 15.13 6.60
C GLY A 209 -6.94 14.43 5.35
N HIS A 210 -8.26 14.42 5.14
CA HIS A 210 -8.88 13.73 4.01
C HIS A 210 -8.39 14.24 2.65
N GLY A 211 -8.45 15.56 2.40
CA GLY A 211 -7.96 16.14 1.14
C GLY A 211 -6.48 15.88 0.90
N THR A 212 -5.66 15.89 1.96
CA THR A 212 -4.24 15.52 1.88
C THR A 212 -4.04 14.06 1.52
N HIS A 213 -4.86 13.17 2.07
CA HIS A 213 -4.84 11.73 1.81
C HIS A 213 -5.29 11.41 0.38
N THR A 214 -6.40 11.99 -0.07
CA THR A 214 -6.94 11.78 -1.40
C THR A 214 -6.03 12.36 -2.48
N ALA A 215 -5.50 13.57 -2.29
CA ALA A 215 -4.56 14.20 -3.21
C ALA A 215 -3.25 13.41 -3.34
N SER A 216 -2.70 12.93 -2.22
CA SER A 216 -1.47 12.12 -2.23
C SER A 216 -1.69 10.70 -2.75
N THR A 217 -2.90 10.15 -2.67
CA THR A 217 -3.27 8.89 -3.31
C THR A 217 -3.38 9.05 -4.83
N ALA A 218 -3.98 10.14 -5.32
CA ALA A 218 -4.11 10.38 -6.76
C ALA A 218 -2.74 10.65 -7.41
N ALA A 219 -1.98 11.57 -6.80
CA ALA A 219 -0.73 12.05 -7.38
C ALA A 219 0.26 12.47 -6.29
N GLY A 220 0.46 11.73 -5.22
CA GLY A 220 1.63 11.94 -4.36
C GLY A 220 2.93 11.67 -5.13
N ASN A 221 3.95 12.50 -4.96
CA ASN A 221 5.30 12.20 -5.42
C ASN A 221 5.91 11.08 -4.55
N PHE A 222 7.02 10.50 -5.00
CA PHE A 222 7.69 9.40 -4.31
C PHE A 222 8.26 9.84 -2.96
N ILE A 223 7.89 9.11 -1.89
CA ILE A 223 8.44 9.26 -0.54
C ILE A 223 9.06 7.93 -0.11
N SER A 224 10.38 7.85 -0.03
CA SER A 224 11.08 6.67 0.49
C SER A 224 10.84 6.46 2.00
N ASN A 225 10.86 5.21 2.44
CA ASN A 225 10.73 4.80 3.86
C ASN A 225 9.40 5.23 4.50
N ALA A 226 8.35 5.35 3.68
CA ALA A 226 6.99 5.60 4.13
C ALA A 226 6.46 4.41 4.91
N ASN A 227 5.97 4.66 6.13
CA ASN A 227 5.37 3.65 7.02
C ASN A 227 4.50 4.34 8.09
N VAL A 228 3.61 3.58 8.72
CA VAL A 228 2.96 3.95 9.99
C VAL A 228 3.37 2.89 11.02
N SER A 229 4.01 3.31 12.11
CA SER A 229 4.49 2.38 13.16
C SER A 229 5.36 1.23 12.65
N GLY A 230 6.14 1.45 11.59
CA GLY A 230 6.94 0.41 10.93
C GLY A 230 6.16 -0.52 10.00
N GLN A 231 4.84 -0.36 9.88
CA GLN A 231 3.97 -1.14 9.02
C GLN A 231 3.80 -0.49 7.64
N ALA A 232 3.49 -1.33 6.65
CA ALA A 232 3.41 -0.96 5.23
C ALA A 232 4.67 -0.24 4.72
N ASN A 233 5.84 -0.62 5.26
CA ASN A 233 7.11 0.02 4.95
C ASN A 233 7.46 -0.09 3.47
N GLY A 234 7.73 1.05 2.84
CA GLY A 234 8.06 1.13 1.42
C GLY A 234 8.22 2.57 0.94
N THR A 235 7.81 2.82 -0.29
CA THR A 235 7.89 4.12 -0.99
C THR A 235 6.48 4.64 -1.24
N ALA A 236 5.98 5.60 -0.49
CA ALA A 236 4.66 6.14 -0.82
C ALA A 236 4.70 6.83 -2.18
N SER A 237 3.62 6.67 -2.97
CA SER A 237 3.45 7.30 -4.26
C SER A 237 1.97 7.33 -4.57
N GLY A 238 1.51 8.40 -5.21
CA GLY A 238 0.22 8.37 -5.89
C GLY A 238 0.27 7.51 -7.14
N ILE A 239 -0.90 7.31 -7.75
CA ILE A 239 -1.03 6.58 -9.00
C ILE A 239 -0.43 7.34 -10.19
N ALA A 240 -0.53 8.67 -10.21
CA ALA A 240 0.14 9.53 -11.20
C ALA A 240 1.18 10.45 -10.54
N PRO A 241 2.36 9.93 -10.15
CA PRO A 241 3.28 10.67 -9.29
C PRO A 241 3.88 11.92 -9.93
N LEU A 242 3.90 12.02 -11.27
CA LEU A 242 4.36 13.21 -12.00
C LEU A 242 3.22 14.07 -12.57
N ALA A 243 1.95 13.79 -12.24
CA ALA A 243 0.83 14.71 -12.50
C ALA A 243 0.85 15.90 -11.54
N HIS A 244 0.34 17.05 -11.98
CA HIS A 244 0.16 18.22 -11.14
C HIS A 244 -1.11 18.10 -10.30
N LEU A 245 -1.11 18.74 -9.13
CA LEU A 245 -2.27 18.86 -8.24
C LEU A 245 -2.76 20.31 -8.22
N ALA A 246 -4.08 20.47 -8.35
CA ALA A 246 -4.82 21.69 -8.09
C ALA A 246 -5.88 21.40 -7.02
N ILE A 247 -5.85 22.13 -5.91
CA ILE A 247 -6.68 21.85 -4.74
C ILE A 247 -7.81 22.87 -4.64
N TYR A 248 -9.02 22.39 -4.46
CA TYR A 248 -10.23 23.17 -4.27
C TYR A 248 -10.84 22.77 -2.93
N LYS A 249 -10.53 23.55 -1.88
CA LYS A 249 -11.10 23.33 -0.56
C LYS A 249 -12.56 23.77 -0.56
N VAL A 250 -13.48 22.88 -0.24
CA VAL A 250 -14.93 23.16 -0.23
C VAL A 250 -15.59 22.85 1.11
N GLY A 251 -14.81 22.46 2.12
CA GLY A 251 -15.32 22.26 3.47
C GLY A 251 -14.33 21.63 4.44
N SER A 252 -14.88 21.06 5.52
CA SER A 252 -14.25 20.11 6.45
C SER A 252 -15.22 18.95 6.70
N LEU A 253 -14.84 17.90 7.44
CA LEU A 253 -15.75 16.78 7.73
C LEU A 253 -17.12 17.20 8.29
N GLU A 254 -17.14 18.24 9.11
CA GLU A 254 -18.34 18.69 9.82
C GLU A 254 -19.13 19.74 9.02
N SER A 255 -18.58 20.22 7.91
CA SER A 255 -19.13 21.35 7.17
C SER A 255 -18.73 21.29 5.69
N MET A 256 -19.52 20.60 4.88
CA MET A 256 -19.44 20.61 3.41
C MET A 256 -20.79 21.01 2.82
N PHE A 257 -20.83 22.14 2.12
CA PHE A 257 -22.06 22.65 1.50
C PHE A 257 -22.05 22.39 0.00
N ASP A 258 -23.23 22.08 -0.53
CA ASP A 258 -23.49 21.87 -1.95
C ASP A 258 -23.06 23.08 -2.81
N SER A 259 -23.31 24.30 -2.34
CA SER A 259 -22.86 25.55 -2.98
C SER A 259 -21.36 25.65 -3.13
N ASP A 260 -20.61 25.25 -2.09
CA ASP A 260 -19.16 25.39 -2.03
C ASP A 260 -18.49 24.33 -2.91
N VAL A 261 -19.06 23.11 -2.93
CA VAL A 261 -18.66 22.04 -3.86
C VAL A 261 -18.84 22.50 -5.31
N LEU A 262 -20.00 23.06 -5.65
CA LEU A 262 -20.27 23.54 -7.02
C LEU A 262 -19.33 24.68 -7.41
N ALA A 263 -19.04 25.62 -6.51
CA ALA A 263 -18.07 26.69 -6.74
C ALA A 263 -16.65 26.16 -6.97
N GLY A 264 -16.24 25.13 -6.20
CA GLY A 264 -14.97 24.44 -6.42
C GLY A 264 -14.90 23.74 -7.78
N MET A 265 -16.00 23.10 -8.22
CA MET A 265 -16.09 22.48 -9.55
C MET A 265 -15.98 23.51 -10.67
N ASP A 266 -16.72 24.62 -10.57
CA ASP A 266 -16.71 25.70 -11.55
C ASP A 266 -15.30 26.27 -11.73
N ALA A 267 -14.62 26.56 -10.60
CA ALA A 267 -13.24 27.01 -10.60
C ALA A 267 -12.26 25.99 -11.20
N ALA A 268 -12.42 24.70 -10.89
CA ALA A 268 -11.57 23.65 -11.45
C ALA A 268 -11.69 23.57 -12.98
N ILE A 269 -12.91 23.71 -13.50
CA ILE A 269 -13.18 23.74 -14.94
C ILE A 269 -12.54 24.98 -15.58
N GLU A 270 -12.71 26.17 -14.98
CA GLU A 270 -12.13 27.42 -15.50
C GLU A 270 -10.60 27.41 -15.51
N ASP A 271 -10.00 26.87 -14.44
CA ASP A 271 -8.56 26.81 -14.24
C ASP A 271 -7.87 25.84 -15.23
N GLY A 272 -8.65 24.95 -15.87
CA GLY A 272 -8.19 24.07 -16.95
C GLY A 272 -7.60 22.74 -16.48
N VAL A 273 -8.18 22.13 -15.45
CA VAL A 273 -7.82 20.77 -15.02
C VAL A 273 -8.18 19.72 -16.07
N ASP A 274 -7.50 18.57 -16.06
CA ASP A 274 -7.76 17.45 -16.98
C ASP A 274 -8.66 16.38 -16.36
N VAL A 275 -8.54 16.21 -15.05
CA VAL A 275 -9.26 15.23 -14.24
C VAL A 275 -9.75 15.92 -12.97
N ILE A 276 -10.99 15.69 -12.58
CA ILE A 276 -11.56 16.09 -11.28
C ILE A 276 -11.78 14.83 -10.45
N SER A 277 -11.25 14.85 -9.23
CA SER A 277 -11.42 13.81 -8.21
C SER A 277 -12.29 14.35 -7.08
N ILE A 278 -13.43 13.70 -6.83
CA ILE A 278 -14.39 14.11 -5.79
C ILE A 278 -14.67 12.91 -4.88
N SER A 279 -14.02 12.89 -3.73
CA SER A 279 -14.23 11.86 -2.71
C SER A 279 -15.36 12.24 -1.75
N LEU A 280 -16.45 12.80 -2.29
CA LEU A 280 -17.59 13.34 -1.56
C LEU A 280 -18.89 12.72 -2.09
N GLY A 281 -19.89 12.60 -1.24
CA GLY A 281 -21.24 12.14 -1.60
C GLY A 281 -22.25 12.78 -0.67
N GLY A 282 -23.53 12.69 -1.03
CA GLY A 282 -24.60 13.22 -0.19
C GLY A 282 -25.00 12.27 0.94
N ASP A 283 -25.98 12.67 1.73
CA ASP A 283 -26.54 11.87 2.82
C ASP A 283 -27.55 10.82 2.33
N ALA A 284 -28.11 10.05 3.27
CA ALA A 284 -29.08 8.98 3.01
C ALA A 284 -30.35 9.43 2.26
N ILE A 285 -30.64 10.72 2.08
CA ILE A 285 -31.78 11.22 1.29
C ILE A 285 -31.39 11.40 -0.18
N THR A 286 -30.10 11.63 -0.46
CA THR A 286 -29.62 12.06 -1.78
C THR A 286 -29.47 10.96 -2.84
N HIS A 287 -29.52 9.67 -2.47
CA HIS A 287 -29.38 8.55 -3.41
C HIS A 287 -30.53 8.41 -4.43
N THR A 288 -31.63 9.17 -4.25
CA THR A 288 -32.76 9.27 -5.19
C THR A 288 -32.90 10.65 -5.85
N THR A 289 -31.98 11.58 -5.56
CA THR A 289 -32.05 12.95 -6.10
C THR A 289 -31.91 12.92 -7.63
N PRO A 290 -32.87 13.50 -8.37
CA PRO A 290 -32.75 13.60 -9.83
C PRO A 290 -31.51 14.40 -10.24
N PHE A 291 -30.83 14.00 -11.32
CA PHE A 291 -29.54 14.60 -11.72
C PHE A 291 -29.56 16.13 -11.89
N TYR A 292 -30.68 16.71 -12.32
CA TYR A 292 -30.82 18.16 -12.47
C TYR A 292 -30.98 18.93 -11.14
N LYS A 293 -31.00 18.22 -10.00
CA LYS A 293 -30.95 18.77 -8.63
C LYS A 293 -29.70 18.36 -7.87
N ASP A 294 -28.90 17.46 -8.42
CA ASP A 294 -27.64 17.02 -7.84
C ASP A 294 -26.51 17.91 -8.38
N ILE A 295 -25.93 18.74 -7.51
CA ILE A 295 -24.88 19.70 -7.89
C ILE A 295 -23.61 19.02 -8.42
N ILE A 296 -23.29 17.82 -7.92
CA ILE A 296 -22.12 17.07 -8.39
C ILE A 296 -22.42 16.55 -9.79
N ALA A 297 -23.64 16.04 -10.02
CA ALA A 297 -24.07 15.63 -11.36
C ALA A 297 -24.04 16.81 -12.36
N ILE A 298 -24.56 17.98 -11.98
CA ILE A 298 -24.58 19.20 -12.83
C ILE A 298 -23.16 19.68 -13.14
N GLY A 299 -22.32 19.83 -12.11
CA GLY A 299 -20.92 20.24 -12.30
C GLY A 299 -20.14 19.24 -13.15
N ALA A 300 -20.35 17.93 -12.91
CA ALA A 300 -19.65 16.88 -13.65
C ALA A 300 -20.07 16.83 -15.12
N PHE A 301 -21.35 17.10 -15.41
CA PHE A 301 -21.84 17.24 -16.78
C PHE A 301 -21.09 18.36 -17.49
N SER A 302 -21.01 19.53 -16.85
CA SER A 302 -20.32 20.72 -17.39
C SER A 302 -18.83 20.50 -17.62
N ALA A 303 -18.18 19.74 -16.74
CA ALA A 303 -16.78 19.33 -16.87
C ALA A 303 -16.59 18.39 -18.07
N ILE A 304 -17.44 17.39 -18.21
CA ILE A 304 -17.34 16.38 -19.27
C ILE A 304 -17.60 16.98 -20.66
N GLU A 305 -18.54 17.92 -20.79
CA GLU A 305 -18.74 18.68 -22.04
C GLU A 305 -17.49 19.44 -22.49
N ARG A 306 -16.58 19.75 -21.55
CA ARG A 306 -15.29 20.42 -21.81
C ARG A 306 -14.12 19.44 -21.90
N GLY A 307 -14.39 18.14 -21.95
CA GLY A 307 -13.37 17.10 -22.10
C GLY A 307 -12.63 16.72 -20.81
N ILE A 308 -13.09 17.22 -19.66
CA ILE A 308 -12.51 16.97 -18.34
C ILE A 308 -13.10 15.68 -17.76
N PHE A 309 -12.26 14.76 -17.32
CA PHE A 309 -12.71 13.50 -16.71
C PHE A 309 -13.17 13.74 -15.26
N VAL A 310 -14.23 13.05 -14.81
CA VAL A 310 -14.71 13.18 -13.42
C VAL A 310 -14.85 11.80 -12.79
N SER A 311 -14.14 11.61 -11.67
CA SER A 311 -14.19 10.42 -10.81
C SER A 311 -14.81 10.81 -9.47
N CYS A 312 -15.78 10.01 -9.01
CA CYS A 312 -16.40 10.19 -7.71
C CYS A 312 -16.44 8.88 -6.92
N SER A 313 -16.37 8.97 -5.60
CA SER A 313 -16.58 7.84 -4.70
C SER A 313 -18.03 7.32 -4.75
N ALA A 314 -18.23 6.01 -4.60
CA ALA A 314 -19.57 5.42 -4.60
C ALA A 314 -20.35 5.66 -3.28
N GLY A 315 -19.65 5.94 -2.18
CA GLY A 315 -20.23 6.06 -0.84
C GLY A 315 -19.83 4.91 0.08
N ASN A 316 -19.98 5.14 1.39
CA ASN A 316 -19.56 4.21 2.45
C ASN A 316 -20.77 3.66 3.25
N SER A 317 -21.95 3.58 2.64
CA SER A 317 -23.21 3.15 3.28
C SER A 317 -23.65 1.74 2.87
N GLY A 318 -22.72 0.94 2.35
CA GLY A 318 -22.93 -0.49 2.11
C GLY A 318 -23.10 -1.28 3.42
N PRO A 319 -23.36 -2.59 3.36
CA PRO A 319 -23.43 -3.42 2.15
C PRO A 319 -24.84 -3.53 1.55
N GLY A 320 -25.82 -2.78 2.09
CA GLY A 320 -27.20 -2.81 1.62
C GLY A 320 -27.33 -2.34 0.17
N ASN A 321 -28.29 -2.90 -0.57
CA ASN A 321 -28.60 -2.49 -1.94
C ASN A 321 -29.05 -1.02 -2.00
N SER A 322 -28.83 -0.39 -3.15
CA SER A 322 -29.29 0.98 -3.46
C SER A 322 -28.74 2.05 -2.49
N SER A 323 -27.50 1.88 -2.04
CA SER A 323 -26.86 2.74 -1.05
C SER A 323 -25.82 3.70 -1.65
N LEU A 324 -25.60 3.66 -2.97
CA LEU A 324 -24.59 4.47 -3.64
C LEU A 324 -25.06 5.88 -4.04
N TYR A 325 -24.08 6.79 -4.10
CA TYR A 325 -24.22 8.17 -4.57
C TYR A 325 -23.47 8.37 -5.89
N ASN A 326 -23.49 9.61 -6.40
CA ASN A 326 -22.74 10.01 -7.59
C ASN A 326 -23.07 9.17 -8.82
N THR A 327 -24.35 8.87 -9.02
CA THR A 327 -24.82 7.82 -9.95
C THR A 327 -24.99 8.31 -11.39
N ALA A 328 -24.63 9.56 -11.67
CA ALA A 328 -24.80 10.13 -13.00
C ALA A 328 -24.01 9.33 -14.05
N PRO A 329 -24.58 9.07 -15.25
CA PRO A 329 -23.96 8.21 -16.26
C PRO A 329 -22.58 8.67 -16.72
N TRP A 330 -22.38 9.99 -16.74
CA TRP A 330 -21.15 10.63 -17.18
C TRP A 330 -20.03 10.55 -16.14
N ILE A 331 -20.33 10.38 -14.85
CA ILE A 331 -19.34 10.21 -13.78
C ILE A 331 -18.77 8.79 -13.79
N LEU A 332 -17.48 8.61 -13.54
CA LEU A 332 -16.92 7.32 -13.10
C LEU A 332 -17.15 7.18 -11.59
N THR A 333 -18.06 6.29 -11.19
CA THR A 333 -18.41 6.02 -9.79
C THR A 333 -17.64 4.81 -9.29
N VAL A 334 -16.83 5.00 -8.25
CA VAL A 334 -15.81 4.03 -7.84
C VAL A 334 -16.16 3.41 -6.48
N GLY A 335 -16.40 2.10 -6.47
CA GLY A 335 -16.54 1.31 -5.23
C GLY A 335 -15.17 0.99 -4.60
N ALA A 336 -15.18 0.43 -3.39
CA ALA A 336 -13.96 0.13 -2.63
C ALA A 336 -13.71 -1.37 -2.52
N SER A 337 -12.45 -1.74 -2.66
CA SER A 337 -11.97 -3.11 -2.51
C SER A 337 -10.68 -3.17 -1.70
N THR A 338 -10.40 -4.34 -1.15
CA THR A 338 -9.14 -4.63 -0.46
C THR A 338 -7.96 -4.71 -1.42
N THR A 339 -6.76 -4.54 -0.88
CA THR A 339 -5.52 -5.01 -1.54
C THR A 339 -5.12 -6.36 -0.95
N ASP A 340 -4.11 -7.02 -1.51
CA ASP A 340 -3.54 -8.26 -0.97
C ASP A 340 -2.58 -8.03 0.22
N ARG A 341 -2.49 -6.79 0.73
CA ARG A 341 -1.76 -6.46 1.95
C ARG A 341 -2.65 -6.58 3.18
N LYS A 342 -2.12 -7.21 4.23
CA LYS A 342 -2.69 -7.23 5.59
C LYS A 342 -1.65 -6.82 6.62
N ILE A 343 -2.06 -6.22 7.74
CA ILE A 343 -1.20 -6.02 8.92
C ILE A 343 -1.66 -6.99 10.00
N LYS A 344 -1.10 -8.20 9.96
CA LYS A 344 -1.62 -9.36 10.67
C LYS A 344 -1.39 -9.29 12.17
N ALA A 345 -2.45 -9.57 12.92
CA ALA A 345 -2.43 -9.86 14.35
C ALA A 345 -3.34 -11.07 14.60
N THR A 346 -2.80 -12.17 15.10
CA THR A 346 -3.53 -13.45 15.23
C THR A 346 -3.90 -13.68 16.69
N VAL A 347 -5.18 -13.91 16.97
CA VAL A 347 -5.64 -14.37 18.28
C VAL A 347 -5.29 -15.84 18.44
N LEU A 348 -4.66 -16.20 19.55
CA LEU A 348 -4.37 -17.57 19.94
C LEU A 348 -5.14 -17.88 21.22
N LEU A 349 -5.99 -18.90 21.18
CA LEU A 349 -6.78 -19.33 22.32
C LEU A 349 -6.07 -20.44 23.10
N GLY A 350 -6.32 -20.52 24.41
CA GLY A 350 -5.76 -21.56 25.28
C GLY A 350 -6.14 -23.00 24.90
N ASN A 351 -7.20 -23.19 24.11
CA ASN A 351 -7.57 -24.48 23.52
C ASN A 351 -6.76 -24.86 22.25
N GLY A 352 -5.85 -24.00 21.80
CA GLY A 352 -5.02 -24.20 20.61
C GLY A 352 -5.62 -23.69 19.30
N GLU A 353 -6.84 -23.14 19.32
CA GLU A 353 -7.42 -22.50 18.13
C GLU A 353 -6.79 -21.13 17.85
N ALA A 354 -6.75 -20.75 16.58
CA ALA A 354 -6.16 -19.49 16.13
C ALA A 354 -7.08 -18.78 15.13
N TYR A 355 -7.21 -17.47 15.30
CA TYR A 355 -8.07 -16.62 14.47
C TYR A 355 -7.30 -15.41 13.95
N GLU A 356 -7.27 -15.26 12.63
CA GLU A 356 -6.61 -14.13 11.96
C GLU A 356 -7.43 -12.85 12.17
N GLY A 357 -6.73 -11.78 12.54
CA GLY A 357 -7.22 -10.42 12.55
C GLY A 357 -6.15 -9.44 12.07
N GLU A 358 -6.44 -8.16 12.19
CA GLU A 358 -5.53 -7.08 11.81
C GLU A 358 -5.39 -6.02 12.88
N SER A 359 -4.21 -5.38 12.92
CA SER A 359 -3.88 -4.32 13.88
C SER A 359 -2.71 -3.48 13.42
N LEU A 360 -2.81 -2.15 13.53
CA LEU A 360 -1.64 -1.26 13.40
C LEU A 360 -0.78 -1.28 14.67
N TYR A 361 -1.32 -1.71 15.81
CA TYR A 361 -0.53 -1.97 17.00
C TYR A 361 0.29 -3.24 16.76
N GLN A 362 1.61 -3.11 16.78
CA GLN A 362 2.52 -4.22 16.51
C GLN A 362 3.68 -4.13 17.50
N LEU A 363 3.71 -5.02 18.49
CA LEU A 363 4.79 -5.07 19.47
C LEU A 363 6.11 -5.39 18.77
N LYS A 364 7.13 -4.57 19.03
CA LYS A 364 8.53 -4.86 18.68
C LYS A 364 9.24 -5.42 19.89
N GLU A 365 8.88 -6.62 20.32
CA GLU A 365 9.71 -7.35 21.27
C GLU A 365 10.08 -8.70 20.67
N ASP A 366 11.23 -8.72 20.00
CA ASP A 366 11.85 -9.93 19.51
C ASP A 366 12.10 -10.87 20.70
N GLY A 367 11.38 -12.00 20.75
CA GLY A 367 11.69 -13.12 21.63
C GLY A 367 11.00 -13.17 22.99
N LEU A 368 9.98 -12.36 23.26
CA LEU A 368 9.07 -12.65 24.38
C LEU A 368 8.00 -13.66 23.94
N PRO A 369 7.77 -14.75 24.71
CA PRO A 369 6.67 -15.65 24.43
C PRO A 369 5.33 -14.92 24.54
N GLU A 370 4.40 -15.26 23.65
CA GLU A 370 3.02 -14.77 23.68
C GLU A 370 2.42 -15.06 25.06
N GLN A 371 2.10 -14.00 25.80
CA GLN A 371 1.56 -14.14 27.15
C GLN A 371 0.07 -14.49 27.06
N PHE A 372 -0.27 -15.73 27.42
CA PHE A 372 -1.66 -16.13 27.60
C PHE A 372 -2.21 -15.50 28.88
N LEU A 373 -3.21 -14.64 28.71
CA LEU A 373 -3.90 -13.96 29.80
C LEU A 373 -5.36 -14.45 29.85
N PRO A 374 -6.02 -14.38 31.02
CA PRO A 374 -7.44 -14.68 31.11
C PRO A 374 -8.24 -13.85 30.10
N LEU A 375 -9.17 -14.48 29.41
CA LEU A 375 -10.02 -13.90 28.37
C LEU A 375 -11.45 -13.76 28.90
N VAL A 376 -12.03 -12.57 28.76
CA VAL A 376 -13.40 -12.27 29.18
C VAL A 376 -14.16 -11.60 28.03
N TYR A 377 -15.48 -11.75 28.03
CA TYR A 377 -16.38 -11.05 27.11
C TYR A 377 -16.99 -9.84 27.81
N GLY A 378 -16.83 -8.66 27.22
CA GLY A 378 -17.40 -7.40 27.73
C GLY A 378 -18.58 -6.96 26.86
N SER A 379 -19.80 -6.88 27.42
CA SER A 379 -20.92 -6.22 26.74
C SER A 379 -20.89 -4.71 26.99
N TRP A 380 -20.99 -3.91 25.93
CA TRP A 380 -20.87 -2.44 25.97
C TRP A 380 -21.96 -1.73 26.81
N SER A 381 -23.13 -2.35 27.01
CA SER A 381 -24.23 -1.79 27.80
C SER A 381 -24.06 -1.87 29.32
N GLY A 382 -22.82 -1.80 29.83
CA GLY A 382 -22.54 -1.83 31.27
C GLY A 382 -21.20 -2.46 31.62
N SER A 383 -20.09 -1.79 31.29
CA SER A 383 -18.76 -2.13 31.81
C SER A 383 -18.61 -1.94 33.33
N GLU A 384 -19.64 -1.42 34.01
CA GLU A 384 -19.62 -1.19 35.48
C GLU A 384 -19.59 -2.49 36.32
N SER A 385 -19.70 -3.69 35.72
CA SER A 385 -19.78 -4.96 36.47
C SER A 385 -18.75 -6.05 36.10
N LEU A 386 -17.91 -5.86 35.08
CA LEU A 386 -16.93 -6.86 34.64
C LEU A 386 -15.51 -6.50 35.09
N ASP A 387 -14.91 -7.37 35.90
CA ASP A 387 -13.47 -7.27 36.25
C ASP A 387 -12.61 -7.61 35.03
N VAL A 388 -12.11 -6.59 34.35
CA VAL A 388 -11.25 -6.71 33.16
C VAL A 388 -9.76 -6.53 33.47
N LYS A 389 -9.40 -6.26 34.74
CA LYS A 389 -8.03 -5.89 35.11
C LYS A 389 -7.03 -7.01 34.83
N GLY A 390 -6.03 -6.73 33.99
CA GLY A 390 -4.99 -7.69 33.59
C GLY A 390 -5.47 -8.79 32.64
N LYS A 391 -6.64 -8.64 32.02
CA LYS A 391 -7.27 -9.65 31.13
C LYS A 391 -7.29 -9.19 29.68
N VAL A 392 -7.47 -10.15 28.77
CA VAL A 392 -7.85 -9.89 27.37
C VAL A 392 -9.37 -9.72 27.33
N VAL A 393 -9.85 -8.66 26.67
CA VAL A 393 -11.29 -8.38 26.55
C VAL A 393 -11.75 -8.58 25.12
N LEU A 394 -12.69 -9.50 24.89
CA LEU A 394 -13.44 -9.58 23.63
C LEU A 394 -14.58 -8.55 23.67
N CYS A 395 -14.61 -7.64 22.69
CA CYS A 395 -15.63 -6.62 22.53
C CYS A 395 -16.25 -6.69 21.13
N GLU A 396 -17.56 -6.50 21.04
CA GLU A 396 -18.21 -6.16 19.76
C GLU A 396 -17.82 -4.73 19.40
N MET A 397 -17.31 -4.51 18.19
CA MET A 397 -16.94 -3.18 17.72
C MET A 397 -18.18 -2.28 17.63
N GLY A 398 -18.16 -1.17 18.38
CA GLY A 398 -19.10 -0.05 18.26
C GLY A 398 -18.41 1.23 17.77
N GLU A 399 -19.18 2.33 17.67
CA GLU A 399 -18.73 3.62 17.11
C GLU A 399 -17.68 4.36 17.96
N ASP A 400 -17.60 4.09 19.27
CA ASP A 400 -16.67 4.75 20.20
C ASP A 400 -15.41 3.93 20.50
N ASP A 401 -14.30 4.61 20.76
CA ASP A 401 -12.93 4.09 20.93
C ASP A 401 -12.81 3.03 22.05
N ASN A 402 -13.08 1.78 21.68
CA ASN A 402 -13.07 0.61 22.56
C ASN A 402 -11.70 0.36 23.21
N GLY A 403 -10.62 0.83 22.59
CA GLY A 403 -9.26 0.63 23.08
C GLY A 403 -8.99 1.41 24.36
N GLU A 404 -9.17 2.73 24.35
CA GLU A 404 -8.88 3.57 25.54
C GLU A 404 -9.74 3.15 26.73
N THR A 405 -11.01 2.81 26.48
CA THR A 405 -11.93 2.31 27.54
C THR A 405 -11.40 1.04 28.20
N VAL A 406 -10.94 0.05 27.43
CA VAL A 406 -10.37 -1.19 27.97
C VAL A 406 -9.08 -0.92 28.75
N LYS A 407 -8.23 -0.02 28.25
CA LYS A 407 -6.99 0.40 28.92
C LYS A 407 -7.25 1.08 30.26
N ASP A 408 -8.19 2.02 30.30
CA ASP A 408 -8.55 2.78 31.51
C ASP A 408 -9.15 1.89 32.60
N ALA A 409 -9.90 0.85 32.20
CA ALA A 409 -10.40 -0.18 33.11
C ALA A 409 -9.31 -1.17 33.59
N GLY A 410 -8.05 -1.01 33.12
CA GLY A 410 -6.91 -1.84 33.49
C GLY A 410 -6.78 -3.14 32.69
N GLY A 411 -7.48 -3.28 31.57
CA GLY A 411 -7.35 -4.39 30.63
C GLY A 411 -5.95 -4.47 30.02
N ALA A 412 -5.50 -5.70 29.74
CA ALA A 412 -4.16 -5.95 29.21
C ALA A 412 -4.13 -6.02 27.67
N ALA A 413 -5.22 -6.49 27.06
CA ALA A 413 -5.36 -6.62 25.61
C ALA A 413 -6.83 -6.55 25.19
N MET A 414 -7.10 -6.29 23.90
CA MET A 414 -8.45 -6.25 23.34
C MET A 414 -8.57 -7.07 22.05
N ILE A 415 -9.63 -7.84 21.92
CA ILE A 415 -10.04 -8.46 20.67
C ILE A 415 -11.35 -7.78 20.26
N GLY A 416 -11.29 -6.94 19.23
CA GLY A 416 -12.50 -6.42 18.61
C GLY A 416 -13.07 -7.47 17.66
N MET A 417 -14.39 -7.69 17.68
CA MET A 417 -15.08 -8.49 16.66
C MET A 417 -16.02 -7.61 15.86
N ASN A 418 -16.00 -7.81 14.54
CA ASN A 418 -16.93 -7.18 13.62
C ASN A 418 -18.37 -7.66 13.81
N ASP A 419 -19.34 -6.90 13.29
CA ASP A 419 -20.74 -7.32 13.18
C ASP A 419 -21.01 -8.19 11.93
N GLU A 420 -22.23 -8.72 11.84
CA GLU A 420 -22.66 -9.61 10.75
C GLU A 420 -22.64 -8.92 9.35
N THR A 421 -22.79 -7.59 9.31
CA THR A 421 -22.77 -6.84 8.05
C THR A 421 -21.35 -6.69 7.51
N HIS A 422 -20.37 -6.58 8.41
CA HIS A 422 -18.93 -6.52 8.10
C HIS A 422 -18.31 -7.89 7.79
N GLY A 423 -18.86 -8.98 8.33
CA GLY A 423 -18.51 -10.35 7.91
C GLY A 423 -17.03 -10.70 8.14
N TYR A 424 -16.33 -11.11 7.07
CA TYR A 424 -14.92 -11.49 7.07
C TYR A 424 -13.95 -10.34 6.85
N TYR A 425 -14.45 -9.12 6.64
CA TYR A 425 -13.60 -7.94 6.56
C TYR A 425 -12.85 -7.76 7.87
N THR A 426 -11.59 -7.34 7.77
CA THR A 426 -10.73 -6.93 8.88
C THR A 426 -10.03 -5.66 8.48
N GLU A 427 -9.65 -4.86 9.46
CA GLU A 427 -8.96 -3.59 9.23
C GLU A 427 -7.90 -3.40 10.31
N PRO A 428 -6.69 -2.94 9.95
CA PRO A 428 -5.64 -2.69 10.91
C PRO A 428 -5.89 -1.34 11.57
N LEU A 429 -6.68 -1.35 12.65
CA LEU A 429 -6.95 -0.15 13.43
C LEU A 429 -5.77 0.21 14.34
N PRO A 430 -5.50 1.51 14.56
CA PRO A 430 -4.57 1.93 15.60
C PRO A 430 -5.21 1.69 16.97
N HIS A 431 -4.41 1.23 17.92
CA HIS A 431 -4.86 0.99 19.29
C HIS A 431 -3.82 1.49 20.29
N VAL A 432 -4.31 1.85 21.47
CA VAL A 432 -3.51 2.36 22.60
C VAL A 432 -2.94 1.24 23.49
N LEU A 433 -3.38 0.01 23.26
CA LEU A 433 -2.98 -1.22 23.95
C LEU A 433 -2.93 -2.38 22.93
N PRO A 434 -2.32 -3.53 23.25
CA PRO A 434 -2.32 -4.71 22.38
C PRO A 434 -3.72 -5.14 21.95
N ALA A 435 -4.05 -4.95 20.67
CA ALA A 435 -5.38 -5.26 20.20
C ALA A 435 -5.38 -5.78 18.76
N THR A 436 -6.47 -6.45 18.38
CA THR A 436 -6.71 -6.94 17.03
C THR A 436 -8.20 -6.93 16.69
N LEU A 437 -8.53 -6.60 15.45
CA LEU A 437 -9.88 -6.74 14.92
C LEU A 437 -10.00 -8.05 14.14
N VAL A 438 -10.94 -8.92 14.55
CA VAL A 438 -11.25 -10.18 13.88
C VAL A 438 -12.59 -10.12 13.17
N SER A 439 -12.78 -11.04 12.20
CA SER A 439 -14.07 -11.23 11.53
C SER A 439 -15.21 -11.54 12.50
N TYR A 440 -16.44 -11.31 12.08
CA TYR A 440 -17.65 -11.67 12.83
C TYR A 440 -17.67 -13.17 13.17
N GLU A 441 -17.36 -14.04 12.21
CA GLU A 441 -17.37 -15.49 12.41
C GLU A 441 -16.31 -15.92 13.44
N ALA A 442 -15.10 -15.35 13.36
CA ALA A 442 -14.06 -15.59 14.36
C ALA A 442 -14.50 -15.09 15.75
N GLY A 443 -15.08 -13.89 15.82
CA GLY A 443 -15.61 -13.32 17.06
C GLY A 443 -16.65 -14.23 17.72
N LEU A 444 -17.59 -14.78 16.96
CA LEU A 444 -18.57 -15.74 17.47
C LEU A 444 -17.93 -17.01 18.02
N LYS A 445 -16.88 -17.54 17.35
CA LYS A 445 -16.15 -18.72 17.84
C LYS A 445 -15.37 -18.42 19.12
N ILE A 446 -14.74 -17.25 19.21
CA ILE A 446 -14.06 -16.79 20.43
C ILE A 446 -15.07 -16.59 21.56
N LYS A 447 -16.23 -15.99 21.28
CA LYS A 447 -17.32 -15.82 22.24
C LYS A 447 -17.82 -17.16 22.78
N ALA A 448 -18.07 -18.14 21.89
CA ALA A 448 -18.45 -19.49 22.28
C ALA A 448 -17.39 -20.20 23.12
N TYR A 449 -16.09 -19.96 22.85
CA TYR A 449 -14.99 -20.46 23.67
C TYR A 449 -14.98 -19.87 25.10
N ILE A 450 -15.35 -18.59 25.25
CA ILE A 450 -15.50 -17.94 26.57
C ILE A 450 -16.70 -18.53 27.32
N GLU A 451 -17.82 -18.76 26.64
CA GLU A 451 -19.08 -19.25 27.23
C GLU A 451 -19.09 -20.77 27.51
N GLY A 452 -18.10 -21.52 26.99
CA GLY A 452 -17.99 -22.96 27.14
C GLY A 452 -17.74 -23.47 28.57
N ALA A 453 -17.82 -24.79 28.75
CA ALA A 453 -17.90 -25.48 30.06
C ALA A 453 -16.71 -25.27 31.04
N ASN A 454 -15.65 -24.55 30.65
CA ASN A 454 -14.50 -24.20 31.50
C ASN A 454 -14.14 -22.70 31.41
N SER A 455 -15.12 -21.79 31.41
CA SER A 455 -14.93 -20.33 31.26
C SER A 455 -13.91 -19.69 32.22
N SER A 456 -13.70 -20.29 33.40
CA SER A 456 -12.69 -19.88 34.39
C SER A 456 -11.24 -20.16 33.96
N THR A 457 -11.03 -20.82 32.82
CA THR A 457 -9.72 -21.16 32.23
C THR A 457 -9.52 -20.59 30.83
N SER A 458 -10.50 -19.87 30.29
CA SER A 458 -10.40 -19.29 28.96
C SER A 458 -9.28 -18.27 28.95
N THR A 459 -8.22 -18.57 28.21
CA THR A 459 -7.09 -17.65 27.98
C THR A 459 -6.92 -17.33 26.52
N ALA A 460 -6.30 -16.19 26.24
CA ALA A 460 -5.87 -15.81 24.91
C ALA A 460 -4.56 -15.03 24.94
N ALA A 461 -3.86 -15.04 23.81
CA ALA A 461 -2.75 -14.17 23.49
C ALA A 461 -2.93 -13.56 22.08
N ILE A 462 -2.27 -12.44 21.80
CA ILE A 462 -2.25 -11.81 20.47
C ILE A 462 -0.85 -11.92 19.89
N SER A 463 -0.76 -12.53 18.72
CA SER A 463 0.47 -12.74 17.96
C SER A 463 0.59 -11.69 16.87
N PHE A 464 1.51 -10.74 17.03
CA PHE A 464 1.77 -9.66 16.07
C PHE A 464 2.71 -10.14 14.97
N ARG A 465 2.24 -10.16 13.72
CA ARG A 465 2.97 -10.71 12.55
C ARG A 465 3.38 -9.63 11.54
N GLY A 466 2.99 -8.39 11.79
CA GLY A 466 3.30 -7.25 10.94
C GLY A 466 2.68 -7.31 9.56
N THR A 467 3.28 -6.56 8.63
CA THR A 467 2.81 -6.45 7.26
C THR A 467 3.09 -7.72 6.47
N THR A 468 2.03 -8.26 5.86
CA THR A 468 2.10 -9.40 4.94
C THR A 468 1.43 -9.02 3.63
N ILE A 469 1.88 -9.60 2.52
CA ILE A 469 1.40 -9.34 1.16
C ILE A 469 1.13 -10.70 0.50
N GLY A 470 0.12 -10.77 -0.37
CA GLY A 470 -0.25 -11.97 -1.11
C GLY A 470 -1.52 -12.65 -0.61
N ASP A 471 -2.44 -11.93 0.03
CA ASP A 471 -3.79 -12.44 0.26
C ASP A 471 -4.49 -12.74 -1.08
N LYS A 472 -4.70 -14.04 -1.35
CA LYS A 472 -5.30 -14.52 -2.59
C LYS A 472 -6.78 -14.14 -2.73
N THR A 473 -7.44 -13.74 -1.65
CA THR A 473 -8.84 -13.31 -1.69
C THR A 473 -8.99 -11.90 -2.27
N ALA A 474 -7.90 -11.12 -2.33
CA ALA A 474 -7.92 -9.75 -2.83
C ALA A 474 -7.88 -9.67 -4.38
N PRO A 475 -8.52 -8.66 -4.99
CA PRO A 475 -9.43 -7.72 -4.33
C PRO A 475 -10.73 -8.41 -3.87
N MET A 476 -11.23 -7.97 -2.71
CA MET A 476 -12.56 -8.30 -2.17
C MET A 476 -13.30 -6.98 -1.94
N VAL A 477 -14.59 -6.93 -2.27
CA VAL A 477 -15.42 -5.73 -2.03
C VAL A 477 -15.56 -5.50 -0.53
N THR A 478 -15.32 -4.26 -0.09
CA THR A 478 -15.44 -3.92 1.33
C THR A 478 -16.91 -3.86 1.76
N PRO A 479 -17.22 -4.12 3.04
CA PRO A 479 -18.59 -4.06 3.55
C PRO A 479 -19.21 -2.67 3.38
N PHE A 480 -18.44 -1.63 3.72
CA PHE A 480 -18.91 -0.24 3.64
C PHE A 480 -19.12 0.24 2.20
N SER A 481 -18.50 -0.37 1.18
CA SER A 481 -18.65 0.11 -0.20
C SER A 481 -20.12 0.05 -0.61
N SER A 482 -20.70 1.23 -0.87
CA SER A 482 -22.09 1.35 -1.28
C SER A 482 -22.38 0.56 -2.55
N ARG A 483 -23.60 0.04 -2.65
CA ARG A 483 -24.06 -0.88 -3.70
C ARG A 483 -25.15 -0.27 -4.55
N GLY A 484 -25.20 -0.66 -5.82
CA GLY A 484 -26.33 -0.38 -6.70
C GLY A 484 -27.59 -1.17 -6.30
N PRO A 485 -28.66 -1.09 -7.09
CA PRO A 485 -28.78 -0.38 -8.38
C PRO A 485 -28.80 1.15 -8.25
N ASN A 486 -28.57 1.82 -9.39
CA ASN A 486 -28.84 3.25 -9.53
C ASN A 486 -30.35 3.50 -9.55
N LEU A 487 -30.89 4.17 -8.52
CA LEU A 487 -32.33 4.44 -8.45
C LEU A 487 -32.80 5.55 -9.39
N VAL A 488 -31.91 6.47 -9.76
CA VAL A 488 -32.25 7.63 -10.62
C VAL A 488 -32.27 7.23 -12.10
N SER A 489 -31.38 6.33 -12.51
CA SER A 489 -31.34 5.76 -13.85
C SER A 489 -31.12 4.24 -13.80
N PRO A 490 -32.17 3.44 -13.54
CA PRO A 490 -32.05 1.99 -13.33
C PRO A 490 -31.49 1.20 -14.51
N GLY A 491 -31.55 1.76 -15.73
CA GLY A 491 -30.98 1.15 -16.93
C GLY A 491 -29.44 1.24 -17.02
N ILE A 492 -28.78 1.97 -16.11
CA ILE A 492 -27.34 2.18 -16.12
C ILE A 492 -26.75 1.66 -14.80
N LEU A 493 -25.93 0.61 -14.92
CA LEU A 493 -25.32 -0.08 -13.78
C LEU A 493 -24.37 0.85 -13.00
N LYS A 494 -24.39 0.71 -11.67
CA LYS A 494 -23.48 1.37 -10.74
C LYS A 494 -23.13 0.42 -9.57
N PRO A 495 -21.93 0.52 -8.95
CA PRO A 495 -20.83 1.40 -9.35
C PRO A 495 -20.28 1.02 -10.73
N ASP A 496 -19.49 1.89 -11.36
CA ASP A 496 -18.92 1.57 -12.67
C ASP A 496 -17.77 0.56 -12.54
N ILE A 497 -16.98 0.66 -11.47
CA ILE A 497 -15.78 -0.14 -11.21
C ILE A 497 -15.44 -0.09 -9.71
N ILE A 498 -14.62 -1.00 -9.21
CA ILE A 498 -14.01 -0.92 -7.87
C ILE A 498 -12.51 -0.61 -7.96
N GLY A 499 -11.94 -0.05 -6.89
CA GLY A 499 -10.50 0.18 -6.77
C GLY A 499 -9.99 -0.03 -5.35
N PRO A 500 -8.67 0.02 -5.12
CA PRO A 500 -8.09 -0.09 -3.78
C PRO A 500 -8.63 1.00 -2.86
N GLY A 501 -9.36 0.62 -1.82
CA GLY A 501 -10.03 1.55 -0.90
C GLY A 501 -10.06 1.10 0.56
N SER A 502 -9.42 -0.02 0.90
CA SER A 502 -9.23 -0.43 2.29
C SER A 502 -7.76 -0.33 2.67
N SER A 503 -7.51 0.20 3.87
CA SER A 503 -6.20 0.22 4.51
C SER A 503 -5.14 0.90 3.64
N ILE A 504 -5.47 2.03 3.01
CA ILE A 504 -4.60 2.75 2.08
C ILE A 504 -3.69 3.70 2.85
N LEU A 505 -2.37 3.57 2.65
CA LEU A 505 -1.35 4.41 3.26
C LEU A 505 -1.03 5.61 2.36
N ALA A 506 -1.40 6.81 2.80
CA ALA A 506 -1.13 8.05 2.09
C ALA A 506 -0.81 9.22 3.06
N GLY A 507 -0.60 10.40 2.52
CA GLY A 507 -0.32 11.63 3.29
C GLY A 507 -1.47 12.02 4.21
N TRP A 508 -1.14 12.64 5.34
CA TRP A 508 -2.10 13.13 6.32
C TRP A 508 -1.68 14.51 6.84
N SER A 509 -2.67 15.30 7.27
CA SER A 509 -2.45 16.70 7.61
C SER A 509 -1.83 16.92 8.98
N VAL A 510 -2.26 16.13 9.96
CA VAL A 510 -1.76 16.17 11.33
C VAL A 510 -0.76 15.05 11.51
N SER A 511 0.33 15.34 12.21
CA SER A 511 1.20 14.31 12.75
C SER A 511 0.39 13.34 13.61
N VAL A 512 0.13 12.14 13.11
CA VAL A 512 -0.62 11.11 13.83
C VAL A 512 0.29 10.54 14.90
N SER A 513 -0.12 10.65 16.17
CA SER A 513 0.55 10.00 17.28
C SER A 513 0.37 8.50 17.16
N THR A 514 1.48 7.79 17.00
CA THR A 514 1.49 6.32 17.00
C THR A 514 1.61 5.81 18.44
N PHE A 515 1.27 4.55 18.66
CA PHE A 515 1.36 3.92 19.99
C PHE A 515 2.79 3.95 20.58
N ASP A 516 3.82 4.10 19.74
CA ASP A 516 5.22 4.25 20.17
C ASP A 516 5.64 5.71 20.40
N ASN A 517 4.66 6.63 20.55
CA ASN A 517 4.84 8.07 20.75
C ASN A 517 5.65 8.75 19.64
N LYS A 518 5.75 8.15 18.45
CA LYS A 518 6.29 8.82 17.27
C LYS A 518 5.17 9.56 16.54
N THR A 519 5.58 10.55 15.76
CA THR A 519 4.68 11.27 14.87
C THR A 519 4.99 10.87 13.44
N THR A 520 3.94 10.57 12.67
CA THR A 520 4.03 10.36 11.23
C THR A 520 3.04 11.26 10.51
N ASN A 521 3.41 11.77 9.34
CA ASN A 521 2.50 12.53 8.49
C ASN A 521 1.83 11.61 7.45
N LEU A 522 1.86 10.29 7.68
CA LEU A 522 1.17 9.31 6.87
C LEU A 522 0.08 8.64 7.72
N LYS A 523 -1.05 8.30 7.08
CA LYS A 523 -2.13 7.58 7.74
C LYS A 523 -2.63 6.44 6.85
N MET A 524 -2.97 5.33 7.48
CA MET A 524 -3.74 4.26 6.86
C MET A 524 -5.22 4.57 7.04
N ASP A 525 -5.97 4.65 5.94
CA ASP A 525 -7.40 4.98 5.98
C ASP A 525 -8.18 4.13 4.96
N SER A 526 -9.49 4.02 5.19
CA SER A 526 -10.41 3.19 4.39
C SER A 526 -11.65 3.97 3.97
N GLY A 527 -12.09 3.73 2.75
CA GLY A 527 -13.27 4.35 2.17
C GLY A 527 -13.26 4.30 0.65
N THR A 528 -14.44 4.47 0.05
CA THR A 528 -14.55 4.80 -1.39
C THR A 528 -13.88 6.14 -1.71
N SER A 529 -13.69 6.99 -0.69
CA SER A 529 -12.84 8.17 -0.75
C SER A 529 -11.39 7.88 -1.11
N MET A 530 -10.87 6.69 -0.83
CA MET A 530 -9.52 6.28 -1.18
C MET A 530 -9.49 5.59 -2.54
N SER A 531 -10.53 4.85 -2.94
CA SER A 531 -10.58 4.25 -4.28
C SER A 531 -10.81 5.27 -5.38
N CYS A 532 -11.65 6.29 -5.17
CA CYS A 532 -11.85 7.39 -6.12
C CYS A 532 -10.54 8.02 -6.64
N PRO A 533 -9.60 8.50 -5.79
CA PRO A 533 -8.35 9.10 -6.23
C PRO A 533 -7.40 8.10 -6.89
N HIS A 534 -7.47 6.79 -6.59
CA HIS A 534 -6.72 5.80 -7.37
C HIS A 534 -7.12 5.86 -8.84
N LEU A 535 -8.44 5.83 -9.12
CA LEU A 535 -8.97 5.83 -10.48
C LEU A 535 -8.87 7.21 -11.14
N SER A 536 -8.88 8.30 -10.37
CA SER A 536 -8.50 9.64 -10.87
C SER A 536 -7.04 9.65 -11.36
N GLY A 537 -6.13 9.01 -10.63
CA GLY A 537 -4.75 8.84 -11.06
C GLY A 537 -4.62 7.96 -12.29
N VAL A 538 -5.34 6.84 -12.38
CA VAL A 538 -5.37 5.99 -13.60
C VAL A 538 -5.86 6.79 -14.81
N ALA A 539 -6.94 7.57 -14.64
CA ALA A 539 -7.44 8.45 -15.68
C ALA A 539 -6.39 9.50 -16.12
N ALA A 540 -5.59 10.02 -15.18
CA ALA A 540 -4.50 10.92 -15.50
C ALA A 540 -3.35 10.24 -16.26
N LEU A 541 -3.00 8.99 -15.93
CA LEU A 541 -2.02 8.21 -16.71
C LEU A 541 -2.53 8.01 -18.15
N ILE A 542 -3.79 7.62 -18.32
CA ILE A 542 -4.40 7.42 -19.65
C ILE A 542 -4.41 8.74 -20.44
N LYS A 543 -4.85 9.85 -19.82
CA LYS A 543 -4.85 11.19 -20.45
C LYS A 543 -3.45 11.69 -20.81
N SER A 544 -2.41 11.25 -20.12
CA SER A 544 -1.03 11.60 -20.46
C SER A 544 -0.58 10.97 -21.78
N VAL A 545 -1.02 9.74 -22.06
CA VAL A 545 -0.76 9.03 -23.33
C VAL A 545 -1.74 9.46 -24.43
N HIS A 546 -3.00 9.66 -24.05
CA HIS A 546 -4.12 9.93 -24.95
C HIS A 546 -4.79 11.27 -24.59
N PRO A 547 -4.12 12.41 -24.82
CA PRO A 547 -4.63 13.72 -24.43
C PRO A 547 -5.89 14.15 -25.18
N ASP A 548 -6.13 13.57 -26.36
CA ASP A 548 -7.27 13.82 -27.25
C ASP A 548 -8.50 12.95 -26.92
N TRP A 549 -8.37 11.94 -26.06
CA TRP A 549 -9.49 11.07 -25.70
C TRP A 549 -10.54 11.82 -24.89
N SER A 550 -11.81 11.60 -25.25
CA SER A 550 -12.94 12.10 -24.48
C SER A 550 -13.03 11.43 -23.10
N PRO A 551 -13.69 12.05 -22.11
CA PRO A 551 -13.92 11.42 -20.81
C PRO A 551 -14.58 10.04 -20.91
N ALA A 552 -15.52 9.87 -21.85
CA ALA A 552 -16.18 8.59 -22.09
C ALA A 552 -15.23 7.51 -22.62
N MET A 553 -14.27 7.87 -23.49
CA MET A 553 -13.24 6.93 -23.98
C MET A 553 -12.31 6.49 -22.84
N VAL A 554 -11.89 7.43 -21.98
CA VAL A 554 -11.07 7.11 -20.79
C VAL A 554 -11.86 6.20 -19.84
N LYS A 555 -13.13 6.52 -19.57
CA LYS A 555 -14.02 5.70 -18.73
C LYS A 555 -14.18 4.29 -19.31
N SER A 556 -14.42 4.20 -20.63
CA SER A 556 -14.55 2.92 -21.33
C SER A 556 -13.26 2.10 -21.25
N ALA A 557 -12.09 2.71 -21.43
CA ALA A 557 -10.82 2.00 -21.34
C ALA A 557 -10.65 1.39 -19.94
N ILE A 558 -10.85 2.19 -18.89
CA ILE A 558 -10.79 1.72 -17.49
C ILE A 558 -11.74 0.54 -17.25
N MET A 559 -13.01 0.67 -17.63
CA MET A 559 -14.02 -0.36 -17.36
C MET A 559 -13.78 -1.64 -18.17
N THR A 560 -13.51 -1.52 -19.46
CA THR A 560 -13.39 -2.68 -20.36
C THR A 560 -12.07 -3.43 -20.24
N SER A 561 -11.05 -2.83 -19.61
CA SER A 561 -9.79 -3.50 -19.27
C SER A 561 -9.72 -4.02 -17.84
N SER A 562 -10.81 -3.92 -17.07
CA SER A 562 -10.84 -4.38 -15.69
C SER A 562 -10.96 -5.91 -15.58
N THR A 563 -10.67 -6.43 -14.39
CA THR A 563 -10.72 -7.87 -14.10
C THR A 563 -11.88 -8.21 -13.16
N GLN A 564 -12.56 -9.32 -13.43
CA GLN A 564 -13.68 -9.81 -12.62
C GLN A 564 -13.27 -10.90 -11.61
N THR A 565 -11.97 -11.17 -11.51
CA THR A 565 -11.42 -12.24 -10.66
C THR A 565 -10.39 -11.70 -9.68
N ASN A 566 -10.33 -12.29 -8.49
CA ASN A 566 -9.28 -12.00 -7.52
C ASN A 566 -7.95 -12.71 -7.84
N LEU A 567 -6.91 -12.49 -7.03
CA LEU A 567 -5.60 -13.13 -7.18
C LEU A 567 -5.66 -14.66 -7.07
N GLY A 568 -6.67 -15.20 -6.40
CA GLY A 568 -7.00 -16.63 -6.34
C GLY A 568 -7.58 -17.19 -7.63
N LYS A 569 -7.80 -16.36 -8.66
CA LYS A 569 -8.39 -16.70 -9.96
C LYS A 569 -9.85 -17.18 -9.86
N ILE A 570 -10.56 -16.74 -8.81
CA ILE A 570 -12.00 -16.94 -8.66
C ILE A 570 -12.72 -15.60 -8.80
N PRO A 571 -14.04 -15.56 -9.04
CA PRO A 571 -14.78 -14.31 -9.07
C PRO A 571 -14.53 -13.46 -7.81
N ILE A 572 -14.46 -12.13 -7.98
CA ILE A 572 -14.28 -11.20 -6.85
C ILE A 572 -15.36 -11.46 -5.80
N LEU A 573 -14.92 -11.50 -4.53
CA LEU A 573 -15.78 -11.82 -3.41
C LEU A 573 -16.30 -10.54 -2.73
N ASP A 574 -17.42 -10.68 -2.02
CA ASP A 574 -17.90 -9.72 -1.04
C ASP A 574 -17.36 -10.05 0.36
N GLN A 575 -17.71 -9.21 1.34
CA GLN A 575 -17.29 -9.37 2.73
C GLN A 575 -17.79 -10.67 3.39
N ARG A 576 -18.71 -11.41 2.76
CA ARG A 576 -19.26 -12.69 3.25
C ARG A 576 -18.62 -13.88 2.53
N TYR A 577 -17.53 -13.65 1.78
CA TYR A 577 -16.91 -14.63 0.88
C TYR A 577 -17.87 -15.24 -0.14
N ARG A 578 -18.90 -14.49 -0.53
CA ARG A 578 -19.77 -14.84 -1.65
C ARG A 578 -19.29 -14.09 -2.89
N THR A 579 -19.60 -14.58 -4.07
CA THR A 579 -19.33 -13.82 -5.30
C THR A 579 -20.04 -12.48 -5.24
N ALA A 580 -19.28 -11.39 -5.35
CA ALA A 580 -19.83 -10.05 -5.38
C ALA A 580 -20.58 -9.85 -6.70
N ASP A 581 -21.80 -9.31 -6.62
CA ASP A 581 -22.61 -9.07 -7.79
C ASP A 581 -22.19 -7.79 -8.54
N VAL A 582 -22.81 -7.57 -9.70
CA VAL A 582 -22.51 -6.41 -10.55
C VAL A 582 -22.86 -5.06 -9.88
N PHE A 583 -23.76 -5.05 -8.89
CA PHE A 583 -24.08 -3.86 -8.11
C PHE A 583 -23.04 -3.59 -7.01
N ALA A 584 -22.10 -4.50 -6.80
CA ALA A 584 -20.96 -4.34 -5.93
C ALA A 584 -19.67 -4.02 -6.69
N VAL A 585 -19.37 -4.76 -7.76
CA VAL A 585 -18.08 -4.66 -8.49
C VAL A 585 -18.13 -3.79 -9.74
N GLY A 586 -19.32 -3.54 -10.29
CA GLY A 586 -19.44 -2.91 -11.61
C GLY A 586 -18.72 -3.73 -12.69
N ALA A 587 -17.83 -3.08 -13.43
CA ALA A 587 -17.04 -3.72 -14.47
C ALA A 587 -15.94 -4.67 -13.94
N GLY A 588 -15.51 -4.52 -12.68
CA GLY A 588 -14.42 -5.28 -12.08
C GLY A 588 -13.45 -4.39 -11.29
N HIS A 589 -12.21 -4.86 -11.15
CA HIS A 589 -11.08 -4.15 -10.56
C HIS A 589 -10.03 -3.76 -11.61
#